data_AF-A0A6I3U7Z2-F1
#
_entry.id   AF-A0A6I3U7Z2-F1
#
_cell.length_a   1.000
_cell.length_b   1.000
_cell.length_c   1.000
_cell.angle_alpha   90.00
_cell.angle_beta   90.00
_cell.angle_gamma   90.00
#
_symmetry.space_group_name_H-M   'P 1'
#
loop_
_entity.id
_entity.type
_entity.pdbx_description
1 polymer ?
#
loop_
_entity_poly.entity_id
_entity_poly.type
_entity_poly.pdbx_seq_one_letter_code
_entity_poly.pdbx_strand_id
1 'polypeptide(L)'
;IQKMMNIHIDRYVMVNMQGLQQLVDAVGGITVNNTLGFPISITDQEEFNKISIGVGEQNLNGEEALVYSRMRYQDPEGDYGRQKRQREVIKKIVEKVLSLNSVSHYQG
;
A
#
# COMPACT_ATOMS: atom_id res chain seq x y z
N ILE A 1 -11.74 -15.34 -8.32
CA ILE A 1 -10.97 -14.07 -8.13
C ILE A 1 -11.29 -13.04 -9.24
N GLN A 2 -11.68 -13.45 -10.45
CA GLN A 2 -12.00 -12.56 -11.60
C GLN A 2 -13.37 -11.81 -11.55
N LYS A 3 -13.93 -11.48 -10.38
CA LYS A 3 -15.26 -10.83 -10.31
C LYS A 3 -15.37 -9.58 -9.45
N MET A 4 -14.26 -9.09 -8.89
CA MET A 4 -14.35 -8.01 -7.90
C MET A 4 -13.89 -6.64 -8.38
N MET A 5 -13.27 -6.53 -9.55
CA MET A 5 -12.74 -5.25 -10.01
C MET A 5 -13.00 -5.13 -11.52
N ASN A 6 -13.86 -4.20 -11.92
CA ASN A 6 -14.17 -3.88 -13.31
C ASN A 6 -13.00 -3.13 -13.98
N ILE A 7 -11.80 -3.68 -13.85
CA ILE A 7 -10.56 -3.26 -14.48
C ILE A 7 -10.06 -4.46 -15.28
N HIS A 8 -9.94 -4.31 -16.60
CA HIS A 8 -9.31 -5.29 -17.47
C HIS A 8 -7.82 -5.38 -17.11
N ILE A 9 -7.46 -6.32 -16.24
CA ILE A 9 -6.07 -6.74 -16.04
C ILE A 9 -5.89 -8.01 -16.89
N ASP A 10 -5.79 -7.83 -18.21
CA ASP A 10 -5.66 -8.93 -19.18
C ASP A 10 -4.30 -9.63 -19.09
N ARG A 11 -3.37 -9.10 -18.30
CA ARG A 11 -2.01 -9.61 -18.16
C ARG A 11 -1.58 -9.60 -16.70
N TYR A 12 -0.80 -10.60 -16.32
CA TYR A 12 -0.06 -10.58 -15.06
C TYR A 12 0.81 -9.32 -15.02
N VAL A 13 0.58 -8.46 -14.04
CA VAL A 13 1.42 -7.29 -13.79
C VAL A 13 2.43 -7.70 -12.71
N MET A 14 3.70 -7.77 -13.10
CA MET A 14 4.80 -7.84 -12.14
C MET A 14 5.28 -6.42 -11.87
N VAL A 15 5.13 -5.98 -10.62
CA VAL A 15 5.65 -4.69 -10.16
C VAL A 15 6.73 -4.98 -9.14
N ASN A 16 7.92 -4.40 -9.35
CA ASN A 16 8.97 -4.43 -8.34
C ASN A 16 8.66 -3.40 -7.23
N MET A 17 9.49 -3.36 -6.19
CA MET A 17 9.28 -2.45 -5.06
C MET A 17 9.28 -0.97 -5.48
N GLN A 18 10.14 -0.59 -6.42
CA GLN A 18 10.19 0.78 -6.95
C GLN A 18 8.92 1.16 -7.72
N GLY A 19 8.39 0.24 -8.53
CA GLY A 19 7.13 0.46 -9.24
C GLY A 19 5.94 0.60 -8.29
N LEU A 20 5.95 -0.12 -7.16
CA LEU A 20 4.91 0.03 -6.13
C LEU A 20 4.93 1.45 -5.55
N GLN A 21 6.13 1.97 -5.20
CA GLN A 21 6.30 3.33 -4.70
C GLN A 21 5.76 4.35 -5.71
N GLN A 22 6.19 4.25 -6.96
CA GLN A 22 5.77 5.15 -8.04
C GLN A 22 4.25 5.14 -8.26
N LEU A 23 3.60 3.98 -8.16
CA LEU A 23 2.15 3.88 -8.30
C LEU A 23 1.42 4.60 -7.16
N VAL A 24 1.90 4.46 -5.92
CA VAL A 24 1.32 5.16 -4.77
C VAL A 24 1.50 6.67 -4.90
N ASP A 25 2.69 7.13 -5.28
CA ASP A 25 2.94 8.56 -5.51
C ASP A 25 2.09 9.11 -6.64
N ALA A 26 1.93 8.35 -7.74
CA ALA A 26 1.12 8.75 -8.90
C ALA A 26 -0.37 8.93 -8.57
N VAL A 27 -0.90 8.23 -7.55
CA VAL A 27 -2.29 8.39 -7.10
C VAL A 27 -2.44 9.40 -5.96
N GLY A 28 -1.37 10.11 -5.59
CA GLY A 28 -1.37 11.11 -4.51
C GLY A 28 -1.32 10.52 -3.10
N GLY A 29 -0.81 9.31 -2.96
CA GLY A 29 -0.75 8.57 -1.70
C GLY A 29 -1.97 7.69 -1.44
N ILE A 30 -1.85 6.84 -0.41
CA ILE A 30 -2.91 5.92 0.03
C ILE A 30 -3.16 6.01 1.52
N THR A 31 -4.41 5.88 1.94
CA THR A 31 -4.77 5.83 3.37
C THR A 31 -4.85 4.38 3.84
N VAL A 32 -4.09 4.05 4.88
CA VAL A 32 -4.11 2.74 5.55
C VAL A 32 -4.45 2.90 7.02
N ASN A 33 -4.85 1.81 7.68
CA ASN A 33 -5.07 1.79 9.13
C ASN A 33 -4.09 0.81 9.79
N ASN A 34 -3.10 1.32 10.50
CA ASN A 34 -2.21 0.49 11.31
C ASN A 34 -2.92 0.05 12.59
N THR A 35 -3.30 -1.22 12.62
CA THR A 35 -3.98 -1.85 13.76
C THR A 35 -3.03 -2.58 14.70
N LEU A 36 -1.73 -2.62 14.37
CA LEU A 36 -0.71 -3.09 15.29
C LEU A 36 -0.58 -2.04 16.38
N GLY A 37 -0.63 -2.44 17.65
CA GLY A 37 -0.56 -1.52 18.80
C GLY A 37 0.77 -0.76 18.95
N PHE A 38 1.59 -0.72 17.90
CA PHE A 38 2.90 -0.09 17.84
C PHE A 38 3.19 0.41 16.40
N PRO A 39 4.12 1.36 16.23
CA PRO A 39 4.47 1.86 14.90
C PRO A 39 5.12 0.80 14.01
N ILE A 40 4.74 0.79 12.73
CA ILE A 40 5.36 -0.08 11.73
C ILE A 40 6.65 0.58 11.24
N SER A 41 7.76 -0.16 11.31
CA SER A 41 9.07 0.25 10.82
C SER A 41 9.88 -0.95 10.33
N ILE A 42 10.91 -0.69 9.53
CA ILE A 42 11.92 -1.68 9.12
C ILE A 42 13.33 -1.29 9.57
N THR A 43 13.49 -0.29 10.45
CA THR A 43 14.79 0.21 10.91
C THR A 43 15.66 -0.90 11.51
N ASP A 44 15.06 -1.90 12.17
CA ASP A 44 15.79 -3.05 12.74
C ASP A 44 16.50 -3.91 11.68
N GLN A 45 16.03 -3.89 10.43
CA GLN A 45 16.63 -4.61 9.30
C GLN A 45 17.41 -3.69 8.36
N GLU A 46 16.98 -2.44 8.25
CA GLU A 46 17.55 -1.42 7.37
C GLU A 46 17.81 -0.17 8.20
N GLU A 47 18.94 -0.12 8.92
CA GLU A 47 19.22 0.95 9.90
C GLU A 47 19.12 2.37 9.34
N PHE A 48 19.38 2.56 8.05
CA PHE A 48 19.28 3.85 7.36
C PHE A 48 17.83 4.26 7.07
N ASN A 49 16.89 3.32 7.03
CA ASN A 49 15.47 3.64 6.87
C ASN A 49 14.89 4.05 8.22
N LYS A 50 14.51 5.32 8.35
CA LYS A 50 13.96 5.92 9.58
C LYS A 50 12.45 6.12 9.55
N ILE A 51 11.77 5.59 8.53
CA ILE A 51 10.32 5.73 8.41
C ILE A 51 9.64 4.94 9.51
N SER A 52 8.63 5.56 10.11
CA SER A 52 7.81 4.99 11.16
C SER A 52 6.36 5.37 10.91
N ILE A 53 5.51 4.36 10.76
CA ILE A 53 4.08 4.54 10.48
C ILE A 53 3.34 4.34 11.79
N GLY A 54 2.76 5.42 12.32
CA GLY A 54 2.05 5.42 13.61
C GLY A 54 0.86 4.45 13.65
N VAL A 55 0.32 4.25 14.84
CA VAL A 55 -0.93 3.48 15.05
C VAL A 55 -2.12 4.30 14.55
N GLY A 56 -3.11 3.63 13.98
CA GLY A 56 -4.33 4.25 13.47
C GLY A 56 -4.25 4.61 11.98
N GLU A 57 -5.16 5.50 11.57
CA GLU A 57 -5.27 5.93 10.17
C GLU A 57 -4.12 6.85 9.78
N GLN A 58 -3.44 6.53 8.68
CA GLN A 58 -2.29 7.27 8.16
C GLN A 58 -2.39 7.37 6.63
N ASN A 59 -2.06 8.53 6.08
CA ASN A 59 -1.91 8.71 4.65
C ASN A 59 -0.44 8.52 4.27
N LEU A 60 -0.16 7.54 3.43
CA LEU A 60 1.18 7.10 3.06
C LEU A 60 1.54 7.55 1.66
N ASN A 61 2.75 8.09 1.51
CA ASN A 61 3.43 8.21 0.22
C ASN A 61 4.04 6.87 -0.23
N GLY A 62 4.69 6.84 -1.39
CA GLY A 62 5.29 5.63 -1.95
C GLY A 62 6.32 4.98 -1.03
N GLU A 63 7.22 5.76 -0.44
CA GLU A 63 8.26 5.24 0.45
C GLU A 63 7.66 4.63 1.73
N GLU A 64 6.68 5.30 2.33
CA GLU A 64 5.95 4.82 3.49
C GLU A 64 5.13 3.56 3.17
N ALA A 65 4.45 3.52 2.02
CA ALA A 65 3.72 2.34 1.57
C ALA A 65 4.65 1.14 1.32
N LEU A 66 5.89 1.39 0.88
CA LEU A 66 6.91 0.34 0.77
C LEU A 66 7.28 -0.22 2.14
N VAL A 67 7.54 0.64 3.13
CA VAL A 67 7.86 0.21 4.51
C VAL A 67 6.69 -0.56 5.11
N TYR A 68 5.47 -0.06 4.92
CA TYR A 68 4.23 -0.72 5.36
C TYR A 68 4.11 -2.14 4.79
N SER A 69 4.44 -2.33 3.51
CA SER A 69 4.31 -3.62 2.83
C SER A 69 5.49 -4.58 3.04
N ARG A 70 6.63 -4.10 3.55
CA ARG A 70 7.84 -4.90 3.80
C ARG A 70 7.99 -5.40 5.23
N MET A 71 7.41 -4.72 6.22
CA MET A 71 7.55 -5.13 7.63
C MET A 71 7.10 -6.59 7.83
N ARG A 72 7.87 -7.38 8.58
CA ARG A 72 7.61 -8.81 8.82
C ARG A 72 7.79 -9.22 10.28
N TYR A 73 8.90 -8.83 10.90
CA TYR A 73 9.38 -9.45 12.14
C TYR A 73 8.63 -9.01 13.39
N GLN A 74 8.03 -7.82 13.35
CA GLN A 74 7.22 -7.31 14.45
C GLN A 74 5.75 -7.75 14.34
N ASP A 75 5.34 -8.32 13.20
CA ASP A 75 3.96 -8.77 12.97
C ASP A 75 3.73 -10.14 13.63
N PRO A 76 2.75 -10.28 14.55
CA PRO A 76 2.38 -11.57 15.14
C PRO A 76 1.95 -12.61 14.09
N GLU A 77 1.44 -12.16 12.94
CA GLU A 77 1.08 -13.00 11.79
C GLU A 77 2.26 -13.25 10.83
N GLY A 78 3.42 -12.65 11.09
CA GLY A 78 4.65 -12.82 10.33
C GLY A 78 4.49 -12.59 8.82
N ASP A 79 4.73 -13.65 8.03
CA ASP A 79 4.64 -13.59 6.57
C ASP A 79 3.20 -13.38 6.08
N TYR A 80 2.22 -13.93 6.79
CA TYR A 80 0.80 -13.79 6.44
C TYR A 80 0.34 -12.34 6.59
N GLY A 81 0.73 -11.68 7.68
CA GLY A 81 0.47 -10.26 7.90
C GLY A 81 1.14 -9.38 6.84
N ARG A 82 2.38 -9.70 6.44
CA ARG A 82 3.07 -9.02 5.33
C ARG A 82 2.28 -9.15 4.02
N GLN A 83 1.86 -10.36 3.65
CA GLN A 83 1.08 -10.59 2.43
C GLN A 83 -0.29 -9.89 2.47
N LYS A 84 -0.92 -9.79 3.65
CA LYS A 84 -2.15 -9.03 3.86
C LYS A 84 -1.93 -7.54 3.57
N ARG A 85 -0.88 -6.94 4.12
CA ARG A 85 -0.51 -5.52 3.88
C ARG A 85 -0.16 -5.25 2.42
N GLN A 86 0.54 -6.17 1.74
CA GLN A 86 0.80 -6.07 0.30
C GLN A 86 -0.50 -6.04 -0.53
N ARG A 87 -1.45 -6.93 -0.23
CA ARG A 87 -2.77 -6.94 -0.88
C ARG A 87 -3.56 -5.67 -0.57
N GLU A 88 -3.48 -5.16 0.65
CA GLU A 88 -4.13 -3.92 1.06
C GLU A 88 -3.62 -2.73 0.27
N VAL A 89 -2.31 -2.54 0.14
CA VAL A 89 -1.71 -1.46 -0.66
C VAL A 89 -2.21 -1.49 -2.10
N ILE A 90 -2.20 -2.67 -2.74
CA ILE A 90 -2.70 -2.83 -4.13
C ILE A 90 -4.18 -2.44 -4.21
N LYS A 91 -5.00 -2.92 -3.26
CA LYS A 91 -6.43 -2.59 -3.20
C LYS A 91 -6.65 -1.07 -3.08
N LYS A 92 -5.88 -0.39 -2.21
CA LYS A 92 -5.97 1.05 -2.00
C LYS A 92 -5.56 1.86 -3.23
N ILE A 93 -4.54 1.42 -3.96
CA ILE A 93 -4.15 2.03 -5.24
C ILE A 93 -5.31 1.93 -6.24
N VAL A 94 -5.92 0.75 -6.38
CA VAL A 94 -7.06 0.55 -7.29
C VAL A 94 -8.25 1.42 -6.88
N GLU A 95 -8.59 1.47 -5.59
CA GLU A 95 -9.65 2.34 -5.06
C GLU A 95 -9.41 3.81 -5.42
N LYS A 96 -8.16 4.30 -5.30
CA LYS A 96 -7.81 5.67 -5.68
C LYS A 96 -7.93 5.93 -7.19
N VAL A 97 -7.44 5.03 -8.03
CA VAL A 97 -7.58 5.16 -9.49
C VAL A 97 -9.05 5.24 -9.90
N LEU A 98 -9.90 4.36 -9.36
CA LEU A 98 -11.34 4.37 -9.64
C LEU A 98 -12.02 5.66 -9.15
N SER A 99 -11.62 6.17 -7.99
CA SER A 99 -12.12 7.44 -7.44
C SER A 99 -11.76 8.63 -8.33
N LEU A 100 -10.51 8.72 -8.80
CA LEU A 100 -10.04 9.81 -9.67
C LEU A 100 -10.79 9.80 -11.01
N ASN A 101 -10.95 8.63 -11.62
CA ASN A 101 -11.70 8.47 -12.87
C ASN A 101 -13.17 8.88 -12.69
N SER A 102 -13.79 8.51 -11.56
CA SER A 102 -15.18 8.87 -11.27
C SER A 102 -15.33 10.39 -11.16
N VAL A 103 -14.46 11.05 -10.38
CA VAL A 103 -14.48 12.52 -10.22
C VAL A 103 -14.27 13.24 -11.55
N SER A 104 -13.33 12.79 -12.38
CA SER A 104 -13.08 13.38 -13.70
C SER A 104 -14.30 13.29 -14.63
N HIS A 105 -15.14 12.27 -14.48
CA HIS A 105 -16.34 12.08 -15.30
C HIS A 105 -17.53 12.96 -14.85
N TYR A 106 -17.52 13.49 -13.62
CA TYR A 106 -18.56 14.41 -13.12
C TYR A 106 -18.29 15.89 -13.46
N GLN A 107 -17.07 16.24 -13.87
CA GLN A 107 -16.67 17.62 -14.18
C GLN A 107 -16.72 17.95 -15.69
N GLY A 108 -17.35 17.09 -16.50
CA GLY A 108 -17.55 17.26 -17.95
C GLY A 108 -19.00 17.50 -18.32
#